data_AF-A0A0F7KCV9-F1
#
_entry.id   AF-A0A0F7KCV9-F1
#
_cell.length_a   1.000
_cell.length_b   1.000
_cell.length_c   1.000
_cell.angle_alpha   90.00
_cell.angle_beta   90.00
_cell.angle_gamma   90.00
#
_symmetry.space_group_name_H-M   'P 1'
#
loop_
_entity.id
_entity.type
_entity.pdbx_description
1 polymer ?
#
loop_
_entity_poly.entity_id
_entity_poly.type
_entity_poly.pdbx_seq_one_letter_code
_entity_poly.pdbx_strand_id
1 'polypeptide(L)'
;MPIPIVTLIRLLLIICATLLLTPIKQAVSASPSLFYTVLPLNISKKDCLSRAYTAIASEVTGQILQRADDVALVNNDYNLAVHCRRTSDKKSFITIMVTHQSSFQEAKELALSIQHAMETGSLR
;
A
#
# COMPACT_ATOMS: atom_id res chain seq x y z
N MET A 1 -15.54 -30.75 -37.77
CA MET A 1 -14.43 -31.46 -38.44
C MET A 1 -13.41 -31.82 -37.38
N PRO A 2 -12.97 -33.09 -37.26
CA PRO A 2 -11.99 -33.47 -36.24
C PRO A 2 -10.65 -32.79 -36.53
N ILE A 3 -10.07 -32.15 -35.52
CA ILE A 3 -8.73 -31.57 -35.62
C ILE A 3 -7.74 -32.72 -35.77
N PRO A 4 -6.84 -32.70 -36.77
CA PRO A 4 -5.83 -33.74 -36.91
C PRO A 4 -4.97 -33.82 -35.63
N ILE A 5 -4.75 -35.02 -35.12
CA ILE A 5 -3.98 -35.28 -33.89
C ILE A 5 -2.58 -34.62 -33.96
N VAL A 6 -2.00 -34.57 -35.15
CA VAL A 6 -0.70 -33.92 -35.41
C VAL A 6 -0.73 -32.42 -35.11
N THR A 7 -1.83 -31.74 -35.41
CA THR A 7 -1.99 -30.31 -35.16
C THR A 7 -2.12 -30.02 -33.66
N LEU A 8 -2.81 -30.89 -32.93
CA LEU A 8 -2.95 -30.79 -31.47
C LEU A 8 -1.61 -30.99 -30.75
N ILE A 9 -0.82 -31.99 -31.17
CA ILE A 9 0.50 -32.26 -30.60
C ILE A 9 1.45 -31.08 -30.81
N ARG A 10 1.45 -30.47 -32.01
CA ARG A 10 2.29 -29.29 -32.29
C ARG A 10 1.90 -28.10 -31.42
N LEU A 11 0.61 -27.86 -31.22
CA LEU A 11 0.14 -26.77 -30.35
C LEU A 11 0.59 -26.97 -28.89
N LEU A 12 0.46 -28.20 -28.37
CA LEU A 12 0.89 -28.56 -27.02
C LEU A 12 2.40 -28.38 -26.83
N LEU A 13 3.20 -28.77 -27.82
CA LEU A 13 4.66 -28.58 -27.78
C LEU A 13 5.05 -27.11 -27.78
N ILE A 14 4.36 -26.25 -28.54
CA ILE A 14 4.59 -24.80 -28.53
C ILE A 14 4.26 -24.22 -27.16
N ILE A 15 3.11 -24.56 -26.58
CA ILE A 15 2.71 -24.09 -25.24
C ILE A 15 3.74 -24.53 -24.19
N CYS A 16 4.17 -25.81 -24.23
CA CYS A 16 5.16 -26.34 -23.31
C CYS A 16 6.52 -25.64 -23.45
N ALA A 17 6.98 -25.40 -24.69
CA ALA A 17 8.20 -24.66 -24.95
C ALA A 17 8.12 -23.22 -24.44
N THR A 18 6.97 -22.55 -24.62
CA THR A 18 6.78 -21.19 -24.08
C THR A 18 6.80 -21.16 -22.56
N LEU A 19 6.17 -22.13 -21.87
CA LEU A 19 6.18 -22.22 -20.40
C LEU A 19 7.57 -22.51 -19.83
N LEU A 20 8.38 -23.31 -20.53
CA LEU A 20 9.75 -23.63 -20.13
C LEU A 20 10.72 -22.47 -20.37
N LEU A 21 10.46 -21.64 -21.38
CA LEU A 21 11.32 -20.50 -21.75
C LEU A 21 10.86 -19.18 -21.12
N THR A 22 9.64 -19.09 -20.58
CA THR A 22 9.24 -17.92 -19.79
C THR A 22 10.10 -17.86 -18.55
N PRO A 23 10.94 -16.82 -18.39
CA PRO A 23 11.69 -16.67 -17.17
C PRO A 23 10.70 -16.58 -16.02
N ILE A 24 10.73 -17.57 -15.12
CA ILE A 24 10.06 -17.49 -13.84
C ILE A 24 10.70 -16.30 -13.14
N LYS A 25 10.01 -15.16 -13.09
CA LYS A 25 10.41 -14.07 -12.20
C LYS A 25 10.50 -14.71 -10.82
N GLN A 26 11.72 -14.89 -10.31
CA GLN A 26 11.93 -15.33 -8.95
C GLN A 26 11.07 -14.42 -8.07
N ALA A 27 10.20 -15.01 -7.25
CA ALA A 27 9.50 -14.26 -6.24
C ALA A 27 10.58 -13.61 -5.36
N VAL A 28 10.79 -12.31 -5.55
CA VAL A 28 11.75 -11.56 -4.76
C VAL A 28 11.15 -11.49 -3.37
N SER A 29 11.53 -12.45 -2.52
CA SER A 29 11.31 -12.38 -1.08
C SER A 29 12.19 -11.26 -0.54
N ALA A 30 11.79 -10.02 -0.78
CA ALA A 30 12.37 -8.89 -0.09
C ALA A 30 11.91 -8.93 1.36
N SER A 31 12.82 -8.66 2.29
CA SER A 31 12.46 -8.52 3.70
C SER A 31 11.38 -7.45 3.86
N PRO A 32 10.43 -7.61 4.79
CA PRO A 32 9.46 -6.58 5.11
C PRO A 32 10.16 -5.24 5.29
N SER A 33 9.68 -4.25 4.55
CA SER A 33 10.31 -2.94 4.50
C SER A 33 9.42 -1.93 5.20
N LEU A 34 10.01 -1.05 6.00
CA LEU A 34 9.29 -0.04 6.78
C LEU A 34 9.74 1.35 6.36
N PHE A 35 8.79 2.21 6.05
CA PHE A 35 9.00 3.65 5.93
C PHE A 35 8.11 4.37 6.95
N TYR A 36 8.64 5.42 7.57
CA TYR A 36 7.85 6.29 8.44
C TYR A 36 8.17 7.76 8.18
N THR A 37 7.18 8.61 8.41
CA THR A 37 7.31 10.07 8.33
C THR A 37 6.48 10.74 9.42
N VAL A 38 6.91 11.93 9.82
CA VAL A 38 6.27 12.74 10.84
C VAL A 38 5.97 14.12 10.27
N LEU A 39 4.72 14.58 10.40
CA LEU A 39 4.29 15.89 9.93
C LEU A 39 3.57 16.66 11.07
N PRO A 40 4.03 17.87 11.41
CA PRO A 40 3.28 18.75 12.31
C PRO A 40 2.10 19.39 11.57
N LEU A 41 0.90 19.30 12.15
CA LEU A 41 -0.34 19.90 11.65
C LEU A 41 -1.02 20.70 12.78
N ASN A 42 -1.48 21.91 12.50
CA ASN A 42 -2.22 22.71 13.48
C ASN A 42 -3.74 22.48 13.39
N ILE A 43 -4.17 21.25 13.65
CA ILE A 43 -5.56 20.81 13.45
C ILE A 43 -6.05 20.02 14.66
N SER A 44 -7.37 19.87 14.83
CA SER A 44 -7.89 19.04 15.92
C SER A 44 -7.57 17.56 15.71
N LYS A 45 -7.54 16.78 16.80
CA LYS A 45 -7.36 15.32 16.72
C LYS A 45 -8.45 14.66 15.87
N LYS A 46 -9.69 15.12 15.99
CA LYS A 46 -10.83 14.62 15.20
C LYS A 46 -10.64 14.89 13.70
N ASP A 47 -10.23 16.11 13.34
CA ASP A 47 -10.00 16.48 11.94
C ASP A 47 -8.80 15.75 11.34
N CYS A 48 -7.81 15.45 12.18
CA CYS A 48 -6.67 14.62 11.82
C CYS A 48 -7.11 13.19 11.49
N LEU A 49 -7.87 12.54 12.37
CA LEU A 49 -8.36 11.17 12.13
C LEU A 49 -9.26 11.10 10.90
N SER A 50 -10.15 12.09 10.72
CA SER A 50 -11.01 12.19 9.55
C SER A 50 -10.19 12.30 8.26
N ARG A 51 -9.20 13.20 8.22
CA ARG A 51 -8.31 13.33 7.06
C ARG A 51 -7.47 12.09 6.81
N ALA A 52 -6.94 11.47 7.87
CA ALA A 52 -6.16 10.25 7.76
C ALA A 52 -6.97 9.12 7.15
N TYR A 53 -8.23 8.95 7.59
CA TYR A 53 -9.14 7.98 7.02
C TYR A 53 -9.37 8.22 5.53
N THR A 54 -9.68 9.45 5.14
CA THR A 54 -9.90 9.79 3.72
C THR A 54 -8.64 9.59 2.88
N ALA A 55 -7.47 10.00 3.37
CA ALA A 55 -6.20 9.86 2.66
C ALA A 55 -5.79 8.39 2.50
N ILE A 56 -6.02 7.54 3.51
CA ILE A 56 -5.78 6.10 3.39
C ILE A 56 -6.78 5.50 2.39
N ALA A 57 -8.06 5.83 2.51
CA ALA A 57 -9.11 5.30 1.63
C ALA A 57 -8.94 5.68 0.15
N SER A 58 -8.24 6.78 -0.17
CA SER A 58 -7.96 7.16 -1.56
C SER A 58 -6.80 6.37 -2.19
N GLU A 59 -5.87 5.88 -1.38
CA GLU A 59 -4.64 5.22 -1.87
C GLU A 59 -4.76 3.70 -1.92
N VAL A 60 -5.55 3.12 -1.02
CA VAL A 60 -5.58 1.68 -0.78
C VAL A 60 -7.01 1.20 -0.59
N THR A 61 -7.32 0.07 -1.23
CA THR A 61 -8.59 -0.63 -1.03
C THR A 61 -8.42 -1.67 0.07
N GLY A 62 -9.40 -1.75 0.98
CA GLY A 62 -9.36 -2.71 2.08
C GLY A 62 -10.14 -2.26 3.31
N GLN A 63 -10.11 -3.11 4.34
CA GLN A 63 -10.76 -2.81 5.60
C GLN A 63 -9.91 -1.84 6.42
N ILE A 64 -10.37 -0.59 6.50
CA ILE A 64 -9.74 0.44 7.31
C ILE A 64 -10.39 0.43 8.71
N LEU A 65 -9.55 0.40 9.73
CA LEU A 65 -9.95 0.43 11.13
C LEU A 65 -9.61 1.80 11.71
N GLN A 66 -10.64 2.51 12.16
CA GLN A 66 -10.48 3.75 12.91
C GLN A 66 -10.54 3.45 14.41
N ARG A 67 -9.56 3.96 15.14
CA ARG A 67 -9.45 3.89 16.59
C ARG A 67 -9.31 5.30 17.15
N ALA A 68 -9.35 5.42 18.48
CA ALA A 68 -9.43 6.72 19.14
C ALA A 68 -8.25 7.63 18.82
N ASP A 69 -7.06 7.08 18.52
CA ASP A 69 -5.82 7.84 18.30
C ASP A 69 -5.16 7.55 16.94
N ASP A 70 -5.75 6.67 16.15
CA ASP A 70 -5.11 6.08 14.98
C ASP A 70 -6.12 5.64 13.93
N VAL A 71 -5.67 5.69 12.67
CA VAL A 71 -6.32 4.99 11.56
C VAL A 71 -5.33 3.96 11.04
N ALA A 72 -5.75 2.71 10.94
CA ALA A 72 -4.91 1.60 10.53
C ALA A 72 -5.54 0.82 9.38
N LEU A 73 -4.70 0.26 8.52
CA LEU A 73 -5.07 -0.69 7.48
C LEU A 73 -4.07 -1.84 7.50
N VAL A 74 -4.58 -3.07 7.42
CA VAL A 74 -3.76 -4.25 7.20
C VAL A 74 -4.38 -5.03 6.06
N ASN A 75 -3.62 -5.25 4.99
CA ASN A 75 -4.01 -6.09 3.86
C ASN A 75 -2.84 -6.98 3.43
N ASN A 76 -2.98 -7.63 2.26
CA ASN A 76 -1.97 -8.55 1.75
C ASN A 76 -0.68 -7.87 1.31
N ASP A 77 -0.67 -6.56 1.09
CA ASP A 77 0.49 -5.86 0.57
C ASP A 77 1.10 -4.97 1.66
N TYR A 78 0.24 -4.32 2.45
CA TYR A 78 0.58 -3.29 3.40
C TYR A 78 0.12 -3.60 4.82
N ASN A 79 0.94 -3.16 5.78
CA ASN A 79 0.48 -2.84 7.13
C ASN A 79 0.79 -1.36 7.38
N LEU A 80 -0.26 -0.59 7.61
CA LEU A 80 -0.26 0.86 7.60
C LEU A 80 -0.92 1.38 8.87
N ALA A 81 -0.31 2.39 9.49
CA ALA A 81 -0.90 3.12 10.59
C ALA A 81 -0.59 4.62 10.50
N VAL A 82 -1.62 5.44 10.71
CA VAL A 82 -1.49 6.88 10.90
C VAL A 82 -1.93 7.22 12.30
N HIS A 83 -1.00 7.70 13.12
CA HIS A 83 -1.26 8.09 14.50
C HIS A 83 -1.42 9.62 14.61
N CYS A 84 -2.53 10.07 15.17
CA CYS A 84 -2.89 11.48 15.33
C CYS A 84 -2.73 11.91 16.79
N ARG A 85 -1.59 12.51 17.15
CA ARG A 85 -1.33 12.96 18.52
C ARG A 85 -1.39 14.47 18.66
N ARG A 86 -2.10 14.97 19.67
CA ARG A 86 -2.09 16.40 20.03
C ARG A 86 -1.09 16.63 21.17
N THR A 87 -0.19 17.59 21.00
CA THR A 87 0.73 18.04 22.06
C THR A 87 0.11 19.15 22.91
N SER A 88 0.72 19.41 24.07
CA SER A 88 0.25 20.43 25.01
C SER A 88 0.21 21.84 24.42
N ASP A 89 1.07 22.13 23.44
CA ASP A 89 1.12 23.39 22.68
C ASP A 89 0.06 23.48 21.56
N LYS A 90 -0.96 22.61 21.57
CA LYS A 90 -2.06 22.54 20.60
C LYS A 90 -1.65 22.20 19.17
N LYS A 91 -0.37 21.90 18.91
CA LYS A 91 0.07 21.31 17.64
C LYS A 91 -0.34 19.84 17.62
N SER A 92 -0.69 19.33 16.46
CA SER A 92 -0.88 17.91 16.24
C SER A 92 0.34 17.38 15.49
N PHE A 93 0.87 16.25 15.91
CA PHE A 93 1.88 15.52 15.15
C PHE A 93 1.22 14.28 14.61
N ILE A 94 1.37 14.07 13.31
CA ILE A 94 1.00 12.81 12.70
C ILE A 94 2.25 11.98 12.49
N THR A 95 2.13 10.69 12.78
CA THR A 95 3.13 9.69 12.39
C THR A 95 2.48 8.75 11.40
N ILE A 96 3.04 8.66 10.20
CA ILE A 96 2.57 7.74 9.16
C ILE A 96 3.61 6.63 9.09
N MET A 97 3.17 5.39 9.27
CA MET A 97 4.01 4.20 9.19
C MET A 97 3.41 3.29 8.13
N VAL A 98 4.23 2.90 7.16
CA VAL A 98 3.84 1.96 6.11
C VAL A 98 4.89 0.88 6.05
N THR A 99 4.44 -0.37 6.13
CA THR A 99 5.26 -1.52 5.82
C THR A 99 4.71 -2.22 4.58
N HIS A 100 5.58 -2.57 3.65
CA HIS A 100 5.22 -3.37 2.48
C HIS A 100 5.95 -4.71 2.50
N GLN A 101 5.28 -5.78 2.06
CA GLN A 101 5.80 -7.14 2.14
C GLN A 101 7.11 -7.35 1.37
N SER A 102 7.33 -6.60 0.29
CA SER A 102 8.45 -6.85 -0.64
C SER A 102 9.09 -5.60 -1.27
N SER A 103 8.63 -4.38 -0.96
CA SER A 103 9.08 -3.18 -1.68
C SER A 103 9.13 -1.94 -0.78
N PHE A 104 10.35 -1.53 -0.41
CA PHE A 104 10.56 -0.30 0.36
C PHE A 104 10.09 0.94 -0.40
N GLN A 105 10.28 0.95 -1.72
CA GLN A 105 9.92 2.09 -2.55
C GLN A 105 8.39 2.27 -2.57
N GLU A 106 7.61 1.19 -2.65
CA GLU A 106 6.15 1.25 -2.54
C GLU A 106 5.69 1.71 -1.16
N ALA A 107 6.31 1.21 -0.08
CA ALA A 107 6.02 1.68 1.28
C ALA A 107 6.28 3.19 1.42
N LYS A 108 7.40 3.67 0.87
CA LYS A 108 7.78 5.09 0.87
C LYS A 108 6.81 5.94 0.05
N GLU A 109 6.49 5.55 -1.17
CA GLU A 109 5.59 6.32 -2.04
C GLU A 109 4.19 6.45 -1.45
N LEU A 110 3.65 5.35 -0.92
CA LEU A 110 2.36 5.36 -0.23
C LEU A 110 2.38 6.29 0.99
N ALA A 111 3.41 6.19 1.83
CA ALA A 111 3.54 7.05 3.01
C ALA A 111 3.63 8.54 2.63
N LEU A 112 4.37 8.87 1.57
CA LEU A 112 4.53 10.24 1.08
C LEU A 112 3.25 10.77 0.42
N SER A 113 2.48 9.93 -0.27
CA SER A 113 1.19 10.33 -0.83
C SER A 113 0.19 10.67 0.28
N ILE A 114 0.10 9.81 1.31
CA ILE A 114 -0.73 10.07 2.49
C ILE A 114 -0.27 11.32 3.22
N GLN A 115 1.05 11.51 3.40
CA GLN A 115 1.58 12.72 4.02
C GLN A 115 1.15 13.98 3.25
N HIS A 116 1.23 13.94 1.91
CA HIS A 116 0.84 15.06 1.07
C HIS A 116 -0.67 15.37 1.19
N ALA A 117 -1.52 14.35 1.21
CA ALA A 117 -2.96 14.53 1.41
C ALA A 117 -3.28 15.08 2.81
N MET A 118 -2.53 14.66 3.83
CA MET A 118 -2.66 15.18 5.20
C MET A 118 -2.23 16.65 5.32
N GLU A 119 -1.17 17.03 4.60
CA GLU A 119 -0.63 18.40 4.57
C GLU A 119 -1.56 19.37 3.85
N THR A 120 -2.03 18.99 2.66
CA THR A 120 -2.80 19.88 1.77
C THR A 120 -4.31 19.80 2.00
N GLY A 121 -4.80 18.68 2.54
CA GLY A 121 -6.23 18.37 2.57
C GLY A 121 -6.82 18.00 1.20
N SER A 122 -5.98 17.86 0.16
CA SER A 122 -6.39 17.44 -1.18
C SER A 122 -6.03 15.99 -1.42
N LEU A 123 -6.91 15.26 -2.10
CA LEU A 123 -6.60 13.95 -2.65
C LEU A 123 -5.93 14.14 -4.02
N ARG A 124 -5.09 13.19 -4.42
CA ARG A 124 -4.44 13.17 -5.74
C ARG A 124 -5.32 12.52 -6.79
#